data_AF-A0A0D2BA82-F1
#
_entry.id   AF-A0A0D2BA82-F1
#
_cell.length_a   1.000
_cell.length_b   1.000
_cell.length_c   1.000
_cell.angle_alpha   90.00
_cell.angle_beta   90.00
_cell.angle_gamma   90.00
#
_symmetry.space_group_name_H-M   'P 1'
#
loop_
_entity.id
_entity.type
_entity.pdbx_description
1 polymer ?
#
loop_
_entity_poly.entity_id
_entity_poly.type
_entity_poly.pdbx_seq_one_letter_code
_entity_poly.pdbx_strand_id
1 'polypeptide(L)'
;MTVTNKIFVIVGATGTQGGSIVDTFLGQPGWRIRGITRSLGSPSSKRLSACGVEMVEADLNDLESLSRAFQGAHVIFGVTDFWKPLSDPNLTRTRKTGQKLSQWAYEYELQQGKNIFDAAATVPVLERLVFSTIADVAEHSEGKYTGAYHADTKAHAEKYGKERHPELWKKTSTIQVGVYLSNFAQLATEMPKKEADGSFTFVNQFTADTPLPLIAAEEDTGPLVQALLQEPPGIKLMGYRAWMKFGDFVEAWSKTLNVKARITTLPIHVIIDGMPGDLEPDVREMLAEGMANMTEFGFKLREDPALTQPHASNLTTIKAVQEKLGMPPSKYHRPELANEEQEILEHYREWIHFNHTDFGNKERAKSFYDLPETMYFDLMKVIPRGGFAQHYDSIDVYYDDSHLACKDLEIVATSKDSGYGTMIQRYWGTGTDGKQFSFTFRMTSLLRKIDGKWKWIHEHVSFPVDLVTGQGDLTCGTGTSGKPEN
;
A
#
# COMPACT_ATOMS: atom_id res chain seq x y z
N MET A 1 17.44 -13.45 -27.24
CA MET A 1 16.03 -13.69 -26.91
C MET A 1 15.25 -12.47 -27.38
N THR A 2 14.25 -12.65 -28.24
CA THR A 2 13.37 -11.55 -28.65
C THR A 2 12.65 -11.01 -27.41
N VAL A 3 12.88 -9.74 -27.05
CA VAL A 3 12.15 -9.06 -25.99
C VAL A 3 10.70 -8.95 -26.48
N THR A 4 9.84 -9.88 -26.05
CA THR A 4 8.40 -9.81 -26.33
C THR A 4 7.83 -8.65 -25.53
N ASN A 5 7.45 -7.58 -26.22
CA ASN A 5 6.92 -6.38 -25.59
C ASN A 5 5.45 -6.62 -25.19
N LYS A 6 5.21 -6.95 -23.92
CA LYS A 6 3.88 -7.22 -23.38
C LYS A 6 3.07 -5.93 -23.31
N ILE A 7 1.79 -6.02 -23.68
CA ILE A 7 0.87 -4.87 -23.63
C ILE A 7 0.16 -4.87 -22.28
N PHE A 8 0.33 -3.80 -21.51
CA PHE A 8 -0.43 -3.53 -20.29
C PHE A 8 -1.48 -2.45 -20.58
N VAL A 9 -2.75 -2.85 -20.60
CA VAL A 9 -3.88 -1.94 -20.75
C VAL A 9 -4.37 -1.46 -19.39
N ILE A 10 -4.49 -0.14 -19.21
CA ILE A 10 -4.87 0.49 -17.96
C ILE A 10 -6.18 1.26 -18.16
N VAL A 11 -7.26 0.73 -17.59
CA VAL A 11 -8.50 1.50 -17.41
C VAL A 11 -8.26 2.56 -16.35
N GLY A 12 -8.73 3.80 -16.58
CA GLY A 12 -8.53 4.89 -15.63
C GLY A 12 -7.08 5.42 -15.58
N ALA A 13 -6.32 5.28 -16.68
CA ALA A 13 -4.92 5.72 -16.77
C ALA A 13 -4.68 7.20 -16.41
N THR A 14 -5.70 8.06 -16.55
CA THR A 14 -5.63 9.49 -16.18
C THR A 14 -6.05 9.78 -14.73
N GLY A 15 -6.46 8.77 -13.97
CA GLY A 15 -6.89 8.89 -12.57
C GLY A 15 -5.79 8.48 -11.59
N THR A 16 -6.07 8.55 -10.29
CA THR A 16 -5.10 8.34 -9.21
C THR A 16 -4.43 6.96 -9.26
N GLN A 17 -5.23 5.88 -9.27
CA GLN A 17 -4.72 4.52 -9.30
C GLN A 17 -4.02 4.18 -10.63
N GLY A 18 -4.67 4.47 -11.75
CA GLY A 18 -4.14 4.17 -13.08
C GLY A 18 -2.87 4.97 -13.39
N GLY A 19 -2.79 6.22 -12.95
CA GLY A 19 -1.59 7.06 -13.09
C GLY A 19 -0.38 6.47 -12.37
N SER A 20 -0.56 5.99 -11.13
CA SER A 20 0.49 5.30 -10.38
C SER A 20 1.05 4.07 -11.13
N ILE A 21 0.16 3.29 -11.76
CA ILE A 21 0.54 2.13 -12.58
C ILE A 21 1.29 2.58 -13.83
N VAL A 22 0.81 3.62 -14.51
CA VAL A 22 1.54 4.20 -15.67
C VAL A 22 2.94 4.59 -15.24
N ASP A 23 3.09 5.40 -14.19
CA ASP A 23 4.39 5.90 -13.71
C ASP A 23 5.34 4.77 -13.30
N THR A 24 4.81 3.70 -12.71
CA THR A 24 5.60 2.54 -12.32
C THR A 24 6.16 1.80 -13.54
N PHE A 25 5.34 1.53 -14.56
CA PHE A 25 5.73 0.66 -15.67
C PHE A 25 6.29 1.40 -16.90
N LEU A 26 6.09 2.72 -17.00
CA LEU A 26 6.54 3.50 -18.14
C LEU A 26 8.07 3.45 -18.25
N GLY A 27 8.57 3.09 -19.44
CA GLY A 27 10.01 2.96 -19.70
C GLY A 27 10.66 1.66 -19.21
N GLN A 28 9.92 0.79 -18.50
CA GLN A 28 10.45 -0.53 -18.14
C GLN A 28 10.63 -1.43 -19.37
N PRO A 29 11.77 -2.14 -19.51
CA PRO A 29 11.98 -3.05 -20.62
C PRO A 29 10.92 -4.16 -20.68
N GLY A 30 10.40 -4.43 -21.88
CA GLY A 30 9.43 -5.50 -22.11
C GLY A 30 7.97 -5.10 -21.88
N TRP A 31 7.69 -3.85 -21.52
CA TRP A 31 6.32 -3.34 -21.38
C TRP A 31 5.98 -2.25 -22.41
N ARG A 32 4.77 -2.34 -22.96
CA ARG A 32 4.11 -1.26 -23.70
C ARG A 32 2.82 -0.90 -22.98
N ILE A 33 2.70 0.37 -22.60
CA ILE A 33 1.54 0.86 -21.83
C ILE A 33 0.47 1.39 -22.79
N ARG A 34 -0.75 0.92 -22.61
CA ARG A 34 -1.95 1.41 -23.30
C ARG A 34 -2.93 1.99 -22.29
N GLY A 35 -3.16 3.30 -22.36
CA GLY A 35 -4.11 3.98 -21.47
C GLY A 35 -5.48 4.12 -22.12
N ILE A 36 -6.54 3.80 -21.37
CA ILE A 36 -7.92 4.04 -21.82
C ILE A 36 -8.40 5.42 -21.39
N THR A 37 -8.98 6.17 -22.33
CA THR A 37 -9.64 7.45 -22.08
C THR A 37 -10.94 7.53 -22.86
N ARG A 38 -11.86 8.41 -22.44
CA ARG A 38 -13.06 8.76 -23.23
C ARG A 38 -12.81 9.88 -24.22
N SER A 39 -11.68 10.58 -24.10
CA SER A 39 -11.35 11.69 -24.98
C SER A 39 -9.85 11.82 -25.14
N LEU A 40 -9.38 11.53 -26.36
CA LEU A 40 -7.98 11.73 -26.74
C LEU A 40 -7.57 13.21 -26.70
N GLY A 41 -8.54 14.12 -26.84
CA GLY A 41 -8.32 15.58 -26.83
C GLY A 41 -8.03 16.17 -25.45
N SER A 42 -8.31 15.44 -24.37
CA SER A 42 -8.15 15.92 -22.99
C SER A 42 -6.68 16.24 -22.65
N PRO A 43 -6.42 17.25 -21.80
CA PRO A 43 -5.05 17.59 -21.39
C PRO A 43 -4.29 16.41 -20.78
N SER A 44 -4.94 15.60 -19.94
CA SER A 44 -4.32 14.42 -19.33
C SER A 44 -3.96 13.34 -20.36
N SER A 45 -4.84 13.06 -21.33
CA SER A 45 -4.53 12.13 -22.42
C SER A 45 -3.34 12.61 -23.26
N LYS A 46 -3.33 13.90 -23.65
CA LYS A 46 -2.22 14.48 -24.42
C LYS A 46 -0.88 14.41 -23.67
N ARG A 47 -0.88 14.64 -22.35
CA ARG A 47 0.33 14.50 -21.52
C ARG A 47 0.83 13.06 -21.51
N LEU A 48 -0.05 12.08 -21.26
CA LEU A 48 0.35 10.66 -21.25
C LEU A 48 0.86 10.19 -22.62
N SER A 49 0.22 10.61 -23.72
CA SER A 49 0.71 10.34 -25.07
C SER A 49 2.11 10.91 -25.29
N ALA A 50 2.39 12.14 -24.82
CA ALA A 50 3.71 12.76 -24.93
C ALA A 50 4.79 12.02 -24.11
N CYS A 51 4.40 11.34 -23.03
CA CYS A 51 5.27 10.49 -22.23
C CYS A 51 5.47 9.08 -22.83
N GLY A 52 4.82 8.75 -23.96
CA GLY A 52 4.98 7.47 -24.65
C GLY A 52 3.91 6.42 -24.36
N VAL A 53 2.81 6.80 -23.70
CA VAL A 53 1.65 5.91 -23.51
C VAL A 53 0.81 5.84 -24.79
N GLU A 54 0.44 4.63 -25.21
CA GLU A 54 -0.54 4.42 -26.29
C GLU A 54 -1.94 4.74 -25.78
N MET A 55 -2.40 5.99 -25.94
CA MET A 55 -3.75 6.37 -25.53
C MET A 55 -4.79 5.90 -26.55
N VAL A 56 -5.81 5.18 -26.08
CA VAL A 56 -6.91 4.65 -26.88
C VAL A 56 -8.25 5.15 -26.34
N GLU A 57 -9.14 5.54 -27.24
CA GLU A 57 -10.49 5.96 -26.89
C GLU A 57 -11.42 4.75 -26.70
N ALA A 58 -12.04 4.63 -25.52
CA ALA A 58 -13.10 3.68 -25.24
C ALA A 58 -14.01 4.19 -24.10
N ASP A 59 -15.27 3.75 -24.11
CA ASP A 59 -16.25 4.02 -23.06
C ASP A 59 -16.56 2.72 -22.31
N LEU A 60 -16.55 2.77 -20.99
CA LEU A 60 -16.83 1.59 -20.16
C LEU A 60 -18.28 1.09 -20.31
N ASN A 61 -19.18 1.91 -20.85
CA ASN A 61 -20.56 1.53 -21.16
C ASN A 61 -20.72 0.93 -22.57
N ASP A 62 -19.70 1.02 -23.42
CA ASP A 62 -19.67 0.41 -24.76
C ASP A 62 -18.71 -0.78 -24.77
N LEU A 63 -19.30 -1.98 -24.65
CA LEU A 63 -18.57 -3.25 -24.64
C LEU A 63 -17.71 -3.47 -25.89
N GLU A 64 -18.17 -3.04 -27.07
CA GLU A 64 -17.39 -3.22 -28.29
C GLU A 64 -16.17 -2.29 -28.31
N SER A 65 -16.32 -1.06 -27.80
CA SER A 65 -15.19 -0.14 -27.65
C SER A 65 -14.11 -0.70 -26.71
N LEU A 66 -14.52 -1.26 -25.58
CA LEU A 66 -13.62 -1.94 -24.65
C LEU A 66 -12.95 -3.15 -25.28
N SER A 67 -13.72 -3.99 -25.97
CA SER A 67 -13.21 -5.19 -26.65
C SER A 67 -12.13 -4.82 -27.66
N ARG A 68 -12.34 -3.75 -28.46
CA ARG A 68 -11.31 -3.22 -29.38
C ARG A 68 -10.08 -2.72 -28.63
N ALA A 69 -10.26 -1.97 -27.55
CA ALA A 69 -9.15 -1.39 -26.81
C ALA A 69 -8.30 -2.44 -26.06
N PHE A 70 -8.92 -3.56 -25.66
CA PHE A 70 -8.26 -4.67 -24.98
C PHE A 70 -7.55 -5.66 -25.93
N GLN A 71 -7.69 -5.51 -27.25
CA GLN A 71 -7.04 -6.42 -28.20
C GLN A 71 -5.52 -6.46 -28.02
N GLY A 72 -4.98 -7.67 -27.89
CA GLY A 72 -3.56 -7.93 -27.68
C GLY A 72 -3.05 -7.66 -26.27
N ALA A 73 -3.92 -7.29 -25.33
CA ALA A 73 -3.53 -7.08 -23.94
C ALA A 73 -2.98 -8.38 -23.34
N HIS A 74 -1.81 -8.30 -22.72
CA HIS A 74 -1.24 -9.38 -21.91
C HIS A 74 -1.63 -9.18 -20.44
N VAL A 75 -1.74 -7.93 -20.02
CA VAL A 75 -2.23 -7.54 -18.70
C VAL A 75 -3.28 -6.45 -18.85
N ILE A 76 -4.34 -6.52 -18.05
CA ILE A 76 -5.36 -5.47 -17.94
C ILE A 76 -5.48 -5.05 -16.47
N PHE A 77 -5.51 -3.75 -16.21
CA PHE A 77 -5.94 -3.18 -14.94
C PHE A 77 -7.33 -2.56 -15.12
N GLY A 78 -8.30 -3.04 -14.34
CA GLY A 78 -9.68 -2.58 -14.35
C GLY A 78 -10.02 -1.79 -13.09
N VAL A 79 -10.56 -0.59 -13.25
CA VAL A 79 -11.11 0.24 -12.18
C VAL A 79 -12.31 1.01 -12.70
N THR A 80 -13.30 1.25 -11.83
CA THR A 80 -14.50 2.03 -12.13
C THR A 80 -14.63 3.22 -11.17
N ASP A 81 -15.44 4.20 -11.55
CA ASP A 81 -15.63 5.44 -10.79
C ASP A 81 -17.11 5.67 -10.47
N PHE A 82 -17.48 5.36 -9.22
CA PHE A 82 -18.82 5.54 -8.67
C PHE A 82 -19.22 7.02 -8.53
N TRP A 83 -18.26 7.92 -8.30
CA TRP A 83 -18.55 9.32 -7.99
C TRP A 83 -18.86 10.14 -9.23
N LYS A 84 -18.34 9.73 -10.38
CA LYS A 84 -18.61 10.39 -11.65
C LYS A 84 -20.10 10.46 -12.04
N PRO A 85 -20.88 9.36 -12.04
CA PRO A 85 -22.30 9.44 -12.36
C PRO A 85 -23.09 10.36 -11.41
N LEU A 86 -22.66 10.49 -10.14
CA LEU A 86 -23.27 11.39 -9.16
C LEU A 86 -22.94 12.87 -9.40
N SER A 87 -21.78 13.17 -9.98
CA SER A 87 -21.26 14.54 -10.13
C SER A 87 -21.39 15.13 -11.53
N ASP A 88 -21.71 14.33 -12.55
CA ASP A 88 -21.89 14.79 -13.93
C ASP A 88 -23.38 14.91 -14.32
N PRO A 89 -23.94 16.14 -14.39
CA PRO A 89 -25.35 16.34 -14.71
C PRO A 89 -25.77 15.74 -16.06
N ASN A 90 -24.83 15.60 -17.02
CA ASN A 90 -25.12 15.00 -18.32
C ASN A 90 -25.34 13.49 -18.24
N LEU A 91 -24.74 12.83 -17.25
CA LEU A 91 -24.98 11.43 -16.95
C LEU A 91 -26.22 11.29 -16.08
N THR A 92 -26.33 12.07 -15.00
CA THR A 92 -27.44 11.99 -14.04
C THR A 92 -28.82 12.15 -14.69
N ARG A 93 -28.94 13.00 -15.73
CA ARG A 93 -30.18 13.17 -16.50
C ARG A 93 -30.65 11.93 -17.27
N THR A 94 -29.80 10.92 -17.45
CA THR A 94 -30.16 9.64 -18.11
C THR A 94 -30.89 8.67 -17.17
N ARG A 95 -30.94 9.00 -15.86
CA ARG A 95 -31.70 8.29 -14.84
C ARG A 95 -33.18 8.23 -15.20
N LYS A 96 -33.82 7.08 -14.95
CA LYS A 96 -35.26 6.91 -15.17
C LYS A 96 -36.06 7.78 -14.20
N THR A 97 -37.21 8.29 -14.63
CA THR A 97 -38.10 9.07 -13.77
C THR A 97 -38.48 8.28 -12.51
N GLY A 98 -38.26 8.85 -11.32
CA GLY A 98 -38.57 8.23 -10.03
C GLY A 98 -37.51 7.24 -9.51
N GLN A 99 -36.43 6.99 -10.25
CA GLN A 99 -35.33 6.16 -9.78
C GLN A 99 -34.46 6.92 -8.76
N LYS A 100 -34.09 6.27 -7.66
CA LYS A 100 -33.13 6.79 -6.68
C LYS A 100 -31.76 7.05 -7.34
N LEU A 101 -31.11 8.15 -6.99
CA LEU A 101 -29.83 8.55 -7.59
C LEU A 101 -28.73 7.55 -7.24
N SER A 102 -28.66 7.12 -5.97
CA SER A 102 -27.69 6.13 -5.51
C SER A 102 -27.86 4.78 -6.24
N GLN A 103 -29.11 4.34 -6.44
CA GLN A 103 -29.43 3.11 -7.16
C GLN A 103 -29.06 3.20 -8.65
N TRP A 104 -29.34 4.33 -9.31
CA TRP A 104 -28.95 4.50 -10.70
C TRP A 104 -27.43 4.52 -10.86
N ALA A 105 -26.71 5.20 -9.97
CA ALA A 105 -25.23 5.19 -9.96
C ALA A 105 -24.68 3.79 -9.72
N TYR A 106 -25.32 3.01 -8.84
CA TYR A 106 -25.03 1.59 -8.64
C TYR A 106 -25.16 0.78 -9.94
N GLU A 107 -26.31 0.85 -10.61
CA GLU A 107 -26.56 0.12 -11.85
C GLU A 107 -25.57 0.52 -12.96
N TYR A 108 -25.26 1.82 -13.03
CA TYR A 108 -24.32 2.39 -13.99
C TYR A 108 -22.90 1.85 -13.77
N GLU A 109 -22.34 1.94 -12.56
CA GLU A 109 -20.98 1.45 -12.29
C GLU A 109 -20.89 -0.09 -12.38
N LEU A 110 -21.91 -0.80 -11.91
CA LEU A 110 -21.96 -2.26 -12.02
C LEU A 110 -21.89 -2.71 -13.48
N GLN A 111 -22.59 -2.03 -14.39
CA GLN A 111 -22.53 -2.34 -15.82
C GLN A 111 -21.12 -2.11 -16.40
N GLN A 112 -20.41 -1.05 -15.96
CA GLN A 112 -19.02 -0.81 -16.37
C GLN A 112 -18.09 -1.92 -15.90
N GLY A 113 -18.23 -2.36 -14.64
CA GLY A 113 -17.47 -3.48 -14.10
C GLY A 113 -17.71 -4.77 -14.89
N LYS A 114 -18.97 -5.10 -15.19
CA LYS A 114 -19.34 -6.26 -16.03
C LYS A 114 -18.71 -6.18 -17.42
N ASN A 115 -18.81 -5.02 -18.08
CA ASN A 115 -18.24 -4.82 -19.41
C ASN A 115 -16.71 -4.99 -19.43
N ILE A 116 -16.00 -4.62 -18.35
CA ILE A 116 -14.55 -4.89 -18.23
C ILE A 116 -14.28 -6.40 -18.26
N PHE A 117 -15.02 -7.19 -17.46
CA PHE A 117 -14.86 -8.64 -17.44
C PHE A 117 -15.25 -9.28 -18.78
N ASP A 118 -16.39 -8.88 -19.36
CA ASP A 118 -16.88 -9.38 -20.64
C ASP A 118 -15.87 -9.11 -21.76
N ALA A 119 -15.34 -7.88 -21.86
CA ALA A 119 -14.33 -7.52 -22.84
C ALA A 119 -13.01 -8.29 -22.62
N ALA A 120 -12.53 -8.36 -21.37
CA ALA A 120 -11.28 -9.02 -21.04
C ALA A 120 -11.31 -10.53 -21.36
N ALA A 121 -12.47 -11.18 -21.17
CA ALA A 121 -12.66 -12.60 -21.48
C ALA A 121 -12.50 -12.93 -22.98
N THR A 122 -12.66 -11.94 -23.86
CA THR A 122 -12.48 -12.12 -25.31
C THR A 122 -11.02 -12.08 -25.76
N VAL A 123 -10.08 -11.72 -24.89
CA VAL A 123 -8.67 -11.53 -25.26
C VAL A 123 -7.88 -12.84 -25.12
N PRO A 124 -7.48 -13.51 -26.22
CA PRO A 124 -6.92 -14.87 -26.13
C PRO A 124 -5.54 -14.92 -25.46
N VAL A 125 -4.74 -13.86 -25.63
CA VAL A 125 -3.37 -13.75 -25.12
C VAL A 125 -3.29 -13.16 -23.72
N LEU A 126 -4.43 -12.88 -23.07
CA LEU A 126 -4.44 -12.30 -21.74
C LEU A 126 -3.83 -13.26 -20.72
N GLU A 127 -2.84 -12.79 -19.99
CA GLU A 127 -2.11 -13.52 -18.95
C GLU A 127 -2.63 -13.17 -17.56
N ARG A 128 -3.03 -11.92 -17.34
CA ARG A 128 -3.50 -11.43 -16.03
C ARG A 128 -4.56 -10.31 -16.17
N LEU A 129 -5.62 -10.41 -15.39
CA LEU A 129 -6.50 -9.29 -15.06
C LEU A 129 -6.24 -8.90 -13.61
N VAL A 130 -5.99 -7.61 -13.35
CA VAL A 130 -6.02 -7.04 -12.00
C VAL A 130 -7.23 -6.12 -11.90
N PHE A 131 -8.16 -6.41 -10.99
CA PHE A 131 -9.36 -5.60 -10.81
C PHE A 131 -9.35 -4.89 -9.45
N SER A 132 -9.51 -3.57 -9.46
CA SER A 132 -9.68 -2.75 -8.26
C SER A 132 -11.09 -2.94 -7.71
N THR A 133 -11.18 -3.60 -6.56
CA THR A 133 -12.44 -3.93 -5.88
C THR A 133 -12.46 -3.33 -4.47
N ILE A 134 -13.54 -3.56 -3.74
CA ILE A 134 -13.65 -3.32 -2.30
C ILE A 134 -14.57 -4.39 -1.69
N ALA A 135 -14.51 -4.59 -0.38
CA ALA A 135 -15.37 -5.54 0.31
C ALA A 135 -16.86 -5.19 0.11
N ASP A 136 -17.68 -6.23 -0.04
CA ASP A 136 -19.14 -6.14 -0.04
C ASP A 136 -19.59 -5.71 1.36
N VAL A 137 -20.16 -4.52 1.48
CA VAL A 137 -20.54 -3.95 2.77
C VAL A 137 -21.71 -4.71 3.37
N ALA A 138 -22.65 -5.17 2.54
CA ALA A 138 -23.78 -5.95 3.01
C ALA A 138 -23.35 -7.30 3.57
N GLU A 139 -22.44 -8.00 2.91
CA GLU A 139 -21.88 -9.25 3.42
C GLU A 139 -21.02 -9.01 4.68
N HIS A 140 -20.13 -8.02 4.63
CA HIS A 140 -19.16 -7.73 5.70
C HIS A 140 -19.81 -7.21 6.99
N SER A 141 -20.93 -6.51 6.86
CA SER A 141 -21.74 -6.01 7.98
C SER A 141 -22.82 -7.00 8.44
N GLU A 142 -22.81 -8.24 7.95
CA GLU A 142 -23.79 -9.29 8.28
C GLU A 142 -25.24 -8.82 8.00
N GLY A 143 -25.42 -8.03 6.94
CA GLY A 143 -26.69 -7.45 6.51
C GLY A 143 -27.13 -6.19 7.26
N LYS A 144 -26.28 -5.62 8.14
CA LYS A 144 -26.62 -4.39 8.89
C LYS A 144 -26.69 -3.16 7.98
N TYR A 145 -25.79 -3.06 7.01
CA TYR A 145 -25.73 -1.97 6.03
C TYR A 145 -25.93 -2.54 4.64
N THR A 146 -26.94 -2.08 3.91
CA THR A 146 -27.34 -2.63 2.59
C THR A 146 -27.41 -1.57 1.49
N GLY A 147 -27.25 -0.30 1.85
CA GLY A 147 -27.33 0.85 0.98
C GLY A 147 -25.96 1.43 0.60
N ALA A 148 -24.83 0.83 1.00
CA ALA A 148 -23.48 1.33 0.74
C ALA A 148 -23.00 1.03 -0.70
N TYR A 149 -23.79 1.40 -1.69
CA TYR A 149 -23.62 1.02 -3.09
C TYR A 149 -22.26 1.37 -3.72
N HIS A 150 -21.60 2.44 -3.29
CA HIS A 150 -20.26 2.80 -3.79
C HIS A 150 -19.20 1.72 -3.52
N ALA A 151 -19.43 0.86 -2.52
CA ALA A 151 -18.62 -0.30 -2.23
C ALA A 151 -19.16 -1.57 -2.90
N ASP A 152 -20.46 -1.86 -2.69
CA ASP A 152 -21.09 -3.11 -3.14
C ASP A 152 -21.03 -3.30 -4.66
N THR A 153 -21.14 -2.23 -5.44
CA THR A 153 -20.99 -2.25 -6.91
C THR A 153 -19.76 -3.00 -7.39
N LYS A 154 -18.60 -2.76 -6.75
CA LYS A 154 -17.31 -3.33 -7.17
C LYS A 154 -17.21 -4.79 -6.74
N ALA A 155 -17.65 -5.12 -5.54
CA ALA A 155 -17.74 -6.49 -5.07
C ALA A 155 -18.70 -7.33 -5.93
N HIS A 156 -19.82 -6.75 -6.34
CA HIS A 156 -20.78 -7.40 -7.23
C HIS A 156 -20.25 -7.57 -8.66
N ALA A 157 -19.46 -6.63 -9.17
CA ALA A 157 -18.76 -6.79 -10.45
C ALA A 157 -17.68 -7.90 -10.37
N GLU A 158 -16.92 -7.95 -9.27
CA GLU A 158 -15.96 -9.03 -8.98
C GLU A 158 -16.66 -10.40 -8.96
N LYS A 159 -17.76 -10.53 -8.23
CA LYS A 159 -18.59 -11.74 -8.16
C LYS A 159 -19.13 -12.14 -9.54
N TYR A 160 -19.61 -11.18 -10.31
CA TYR A 160 -20.05 -11.42 -11.69
C TYR A 160 -18.91 -12.00 -12.55
N GLY A 161 -17.71 -11.40 -12.49
CA GLY A 161 -16.54 -11.88 -13.22
C GLY A 161 -16.17 -13.32 -12.85
N LYS A 162 -16.19 -13.63 -11.55
CA LYS A 162 -15.93 -14.97 -11.01
C LYS A 162 -16.93 -16.01 -11.49
N GLU A 163 -18.22 -15.68 -11.50
CA GLU A 163 -19.30 -16.61 -11.87
C GLU A 163 -19.42 -16.79 -13.39
N ARG A 164 -19.30 -15.71 -14.17
CA ARG A 164 -19.57 -15.73 -15.63
C ARG A 164 -18.35 -16.07 -16.47
N HIS A 165 -17.15 -15.76 -15.98
CA HIS A 165 -15.90 -15.94 -16.74
C HIS A 165 -14.88 -16.78 -15.95
N PRO A 166 -15.17 -18.06 -15.65
CA PRO A 166 -14.29 -18.89 -14.82
C PRO A 166 -12.87 -19.06 -15.40
N GLU A 167 -12.72 -19.10 -16.73
CA GLU A 167 -11.39 -19.19 -17.36
C GLU A 167 -10.59 -17.88 -17.26
N LEU A 168 -11.26 -16.73 -17.34
CA LEU A 168 -10.63 -15.44 -17.05
C LEU A 168 -10.28 -15.36 -15.55
N TRP A 169 -11.19 -15.82 -14.68
CA TRP A 169 -11.02 -15.76 -13.24
C TRP A 169 -9.80 -16.53 -12.74
N LYS A 170 -9.44 -17.66 -13.37
CA LYS A 170 -8.18 -18.38 -13.13
C LYS A 170 -6.92 -17.53 -13.36
N LYS A 171 -7.06 -16.42 -14.10
CA LYS A 171 -6.02 -15.44 -14.41
C LYS A 171 -6.26 -14.10 -13.72
N THR A 172 -7.21 -14.00 -12.80
CA THR A 172 -7.57 -12.73 -12.15
C THR A 172 -6.95 -12.63 -10.77
N SER A 173 -6.40 -11.47 -10.43
CA SER A 173 -6.11 -11.04 -9.07
C SER A 173 -6.93 -9.78 -8.79
N THR A 174 -7.23 -9.49 -7.54
CA THR A 174 -7.96 -8.29 -7.14
C THR A 174 -7.14 -7.45 -6.17
N ILE A 175 -7.36 -6.14 -6.17
CA ILE A 175 -6.75 -5.23 -5.21
C ILE A 175 -7.85 -4.40 -4.54
N GLN A 176 -7.86 -4.38 -3.22
CA GLN A 176 -8.72 -3.55 -2.40
C GLN A 176 -7.90 -2.42 -1.80
N VAL A 177 -8.10 -1.21 -2.30
CA VAL A 177 -7.27 -0.05 -1.95
C VAL A 177 -7.80 0.61 -0.68
N GLY A 178 -6.91 0.95 0.25
CA GLY A 178 -7.22 1.62 1.51
C GLY A 178 -7.72 3.06 1.36
N VAL A 179 -7.85 3.77 2.49
CA VAL A 179 -8.28 5.17 2.54
C VAL A 179 -7.16 6.07 2.02
N TYR A 180 -7.48 6.90 1.02
CA TYR A 180 -6.48 7.71 0.35
C TYR A 180 -6.05 8.87 1.26
N LEU A 181 -4.74 9.03 1.43
CA LEU A 181 -4.18 10.18 2.14
C LEU A 181 -4.57 11.51 1.46
N SER A 182 -4.69 11.50 0.13
CA SER A 182 -5.14 12.65 -0.66
C SER A 182 -6.54 13.13 -0.27
N ASN A 183 -7.40 12.28 0.31
CA ASN A 183 -8.74 12.68 0.76
C ASN A 183 -8.65 13.78 1.83
N PHE A 184 -7.72 13.64 2.79
CA PHE A 184 -7.50 14.63 3.84
C PHE A 184 -6.88 15.94 3.35
N ALA A 185 -6.48 16.01 2.07
CA ALA A 185 -5.93 17.21 1.43
C ALA A 185 -6.84 17.82 0.35
N GLN A 186 -7.77 17.04 -0.21
CA GLN A 186 -8.52 17.43 -1.42
C GLN A 186 -10.05 17.33 -1.25
N LEU A 187 -10.55 16.46 -0.36
CA LEU A 187 -11.98 16.33 -0.11
C LEU A 187 -12.40 17.25 1.02
N ALA A 188 -13.16 18.29 0.70
CA ALA A 188 -13.59 19.31 1.67
C ALA A 188 -14.32 18.73 2.90
N THR A 189 -14.96 17.57 2.76
CA THR A 189 -15.62 16.84 3.85
C THR A 189 -14.65 16.17 4.82
N GLU A 190 -13.46 15.79 4.35
CA GLU A 190 -12.44 15.06 5.13
C GLU A 190 -11.27 15.96 5.56
N MET A 191 -11.08 17.10 4.90
CA MET A 191 -10.03 18.05 5.23
C MET A 191 -10.20 18.62 6.65
N PRO A 192 -9.11 18.78 7.41
CA PRO A 192 -9.19 19.40 8.72
C PRO A 192 -9.60 20.86 8.60
N LYS A 193 -10.50 21.29 9.49
CA LYS A 193 -10.97 22.68 9.56
C LYS A 193 -9.99 23.51 10.35
N LYS A 194 -9.55 24.63 9.78
CA LYS A 194 -8.73 25.60 10.50
C LYS A 194 -9.59 26.40 11.47
N GLU A 195 -9.13 26.45 12.71
CA GLU A 195 -9.78 27.14 13.83
C GLU A 195 -9.26 28.58 13.97
N ALA A 196 -10.00 29.40 14.74
CA ALA A 196 -9.64 30.79 14.98
C ALA A 196 -8.30 30.98 15.71
N ASP A 197 -7.89 30.00 16.52
CA ASP A 197 -6.60 29.99 17.24
C ASP A 197 -5.43 29.46 16.40
N GLY A 198 -5.67 29.16 15.12
CA GLY A 198 -4.68 28.59 14.20
C GLY A 198 -4.46 27.08 14.34
N SER A 199 -5.17 26.41 15.27
CA SER A 199 -5.22 24.95 15.33
C SER A 199 -6.11 24.38 14.22
N PHE A 200 -6.08 23.06 14.06
CA PHE A 200 -6.86 22.33 13.08
C PHE A 200 -7.72 21.27 13.76
N THR A 201 -8.95 21.10 13.31
CA THR A 201 -9.86 20.05 13.80
C THR A 201 -10.20 19.10 12.67
N PHE A 202 -9.87 17.83 12.85
CA PHE A 202 -10.42 16.74 12.05
C PHE A 202 -11.81 16.42 12.57
N VAL A 203 -12.84 16.81 11.81
CA VAL A 203 -14.24 16.49 12.13
C VAL A 203 -14.63 15.29 11.30
N ASN A 204 -14.75 14.13 11.93
CA ASN A 204 -15.06 12.88 11.23
C ASN A 204 -15.75 11.86 12.14
N GLN A 205 -15.98 10.66 11.61
CA GLN A 205 -16.57 9.51 12.31
C GLN A 205 -15.53 8.62 13.00
N PHE A 206 -14.24 8.88 12.80
CA PHE A 206 -13.16 8.08 13.38
C PHE A 206 -12.80 8.59 14.77
N THR A 207 -12.58 7.66 15.70
CA THR A 207 -11.94 7.96 16.97
C THR A 207 -10.42 7.97 16.79
N ALA A 208 -9.69 8.53 17.77
CA ALA A 208 -8.23 8.44 17.78
C ALA A 208 -7.71 7.00 17.70
N ASP A 209 -8.46 6.03 18.23
CA ASP A 209 -8.09 4.61 18.24
C ASP A 209 -8.54 3.84 16.99
N THR A 210 -9.29 4.44 16.07
CA THR A 210 -9.76 3.73 14.87
C THR A 210 -8.59 3.38 13.96
N PRO A 211 -8.33 2.08 13.68
CA PRO A 211 -7.22 1.68 12.83
C PRO A 211 -7.63 1.73 11.35
N LEU A 212 -6.84 2.43 10.52
CA LEU A 212 -7.15 2.64 9.11
C LEU A 212 -6.02 2.13 8.20
N PRO A 213 -6.36 1.45 7.08
CA PRO A 213 -5.43 1.16 6.01
C PRO A 213 -5.23 2.43 5.16
N LEU A 214 -4.22 3.24 5.47
CA LEU A 214 -3.93 4.48 4.74
C LEU A 214 -3.01 4.22 3.55
N ILE A 215 -3.24 4.92 2.44
CA ILE A 215 -2.46 4.77 1.20
C ILE A 215 -2.27 6.10 0.47
N ALA A 216 -1.10 6.31 -0.13
CA ALA A 216 -0.91 7.32 -1.16
C ALA A 216 -1.15 6.64 -2.52
N ALA A 217 -2.40 6.56 -2.96
CA ALA A 217 -2.79 5.72 -4.10
C ALA A 217 -2.06 6.10 -5.41
N GLU A 218 -1.70 7.38 -5.55
CA GLU A 218 -0.88 7.94 -6.63
C GLU A 218 0.55 7.39 -6.66
N GLU A 219 1.10 6.97 -5.53
CA GLU A 219 2.47 6.45 -5.39
C GLU A 219 2.51 4.93 -5.22
N ASP A 220 1.50 4.36 -4.54
CA ASP A 220 1.55 2.99 -4.03
C ASP A 220 0.81 1.98 -4.92
N THR A 221 -0.21 2.40 -5.68
CA THR A 221 -1.01 1.46 -6.47
C THR A 221 -0.17 0.76 -7.54
N GLY A 222 0.69 1.51 -8.23
CA GLY A 222 1.57 0.98 -9.27
C GLY A 222 2.53 -0.09 -8.76
N PRO A 223 3.34 0.18 -7.71
CA PRO A 223 4.20 -0.83 -7.09
C PRO A 223 3.44 -2.05 -6.56
N LEU A 224 2.27 -1.86 -5.93
CA LEU A 224 1.44 -2.96 -5.45
C LEU A 224 0.93 -3.84 -6.60
N VAL A 225 0.52 -3.24 -7.72
CA VAL A 225 0.11 -3.98 -8.92
C VAL A 225 1.31 -4.69 -9.54
N GLN A 226 2.48 -4.03 -9.66
CA GLN A 226 3.71 -4.66 -10.18
C GLN A 226 4.08 -5.91 -9.42
N ALA A 227 4.01 -5.81 -8.09
CA ALA A 227 4.21 -6.91 -7.20
C ALA A 227 3.17 -8.04 -7.41
N LEU A 228 1.89 -7.68 -7.52
CA LEU A 228 0.81 -8.64 -7.73
C LEU A 228 0.95 -9.41 -9.06
N LEU A 229 1.56 -8.79 -10.09
CA LEU A 229 1.87 -9.46 -11.36
C LEU A 229 2.99 -10.50 -11.26
N GLN A 230 3.85 -10.41 -10.24
CA GLN A 230 4.93 -11.38 -10.00
C GLN A 230 4.44 -12.61 -9.22
N GLU A 231 3.33 -12.47 -8.51
CA GLU A 231 2.67 -13.57 -7.83
C GLU A 231 1.73 -14.36 -8.76
N PRO A 232 1.40 -15.62 -8.43
CA PRO A 232 0.35 -16.36 -9.11
C PRO A 232 -1.01 -15.60 -9.12
N PRO A 233 -1.87 -15.84 -10.12
CA PRO A 233 -3.23 -15.32 -10.10
C PRO A 233 -4.03 -15.83 -8.88
N GLY A 234 -5.14 -15.16 -8.56
CA GLY A 234 -6.06 -15.56 -7.49
C GLY A 234 -5.83 -14.86 -6.16
N ILE A 235 -4.79 -14.01 -6.05
CA ILE A 235 -4.55 -13.18 -4.88
C ILE A 235 -5.54 -12.01 -4.84
N LYS A 236 -6.16 -11.80 -3.67
CA LYS A 236 -6.92 -10.60 -3.32
C LYS A 236 -6.08 -9.76 -2.37
N LEU A 237 -5.40 -8.74 -2.89
CA LEU A 237 -4.44 -7.91 -2.17
C LEU A 237 -5.14 -6.75 -1.47
N MET A 238 -4.87 -6.54 -0.18
CA MET A 238 -5.24 -5.31 0.52
C MET A 238 -4.15 -4.26 0.29
N GLY A 239 -4.44 -3.17 -0.43
CA GLY A 239 -3.47 -2.12 -0.76
C GLY A 239 -3.43 -1.01 0.28
N TYR A 240 -2.36 -0.95 1.07
CA TYR A 240 -2.08 0.17 1.98
C TYR A 240 -0.58 0.42 2.13
N ARG A 241 -0.25 1.65 2.52
CA ARG A 241 1.09 2.08 2.94
C ARG A 241 1.32 1.85 4.42
N ALA A 242 0.34 2.21 5.24
CA ALA A 242 0.38 2.05 6.68
C ALA A 242 -0.98 1.64 7.21
N TRP A 243 -0.99 0.65 8.10
CA TRP A 243 -2.16 0.38 8.94
C TRP A 243 -1.92 1.00 10.30
N MET A 244 -2.53 2.15 10.57
CA MET A 244 -2.26 2.93 11.78
C MET A 244 -3.52 3.52 12.38
N LYS A 245 -3.48 3.86 13.68
CA LYS A 245 -4.60 4.54 14.32
C LYS A 245 -4.75 5.94 13.73
N PHE A 246 -6.00 6.42 13.64
CA PHE A 246 -6.26 7.76 13.12
C PHE A 246 -5.62 8.85 13.99
N GLY A 247 -5.51 8.64 15.30
CA GLY A 247 -4.76 9.49 16.22
C GLY A 247 -3.28 9.63 15.83
N ASP A 248 -2.61 8.52 15.56
CA ASP A 248 -1.21 8.49 15.14
C ASP A 248 -0.99 9.23 13.82
N PHE A 249 -1.95 9.11 12.88
CA PHE A 249 -1.94 9.85 11.63
C PHE A 249 -2.05 11.36 11.88
N VAL A 250 -3.03 11.79 12.69
CA VAL A 250 -3.24 13.21 13.02
C VAL A 250 -2.02 13.78 13.76
N GLU A 251 -1.38 13.00 14.64
CA GLU A 251 -0.14 13.39 15.30
C GLU A 251 1.00 13.55 14.29
N ALA A 252 1.20 12.59 13.39
CA ALA A 252 2.21 12.66 12.35
C ALA A 252 2.00 13.88 11.42
N TRP A 253 0.75 14.14 11.03
CA TRP A 253 0.35 15.31 10.25
C TRP A 253 0.65 16.63 10.98
N SER A 254 0.27 16.71 12.26
CA SER A 254 0.46 17.87 13.15
C SER A 254 1.96 18.19 13.30
N LYS A 255 2.79 17.17 13.55
CA LYS A 255 4.25 17.30 13.66
C LYS A 255 4.88 17.75 12.35
N THR A 256 4.47 17.14 11.23
CA THR A 256 5.03 17.43 9.89
C THR A 256 4.76 18.88 9.47
N LEU A 257 3.56 19.39 9.75
CA LEU A 257 3.17 20.75 9.38
C LEU A 257 3.47 21.79 10.47
N ASN A 258 4.00 21.38 11.62
CA ASN A 258 4.25 22.23 12.79
C ASN A 258 3.01 23.05 13.20
N VAL A 259 1.87 22.38 13.32
CA VAL A 259 0.58 22.96 13.76
C VAL A 259 0.01 22.14 14.90
N LYS A 260 -1.01 22.65 15.60
CA LYS A 260 -1.79 21.85 16.56
C LYS A 260 -2.99 21.23 15.86
N ALA A 261 -3.25 19.95 16.07
CA ALA A 261 -4.44 19.28 15.56
C ALA A 261 -5.20 18.56 16.68
N ARG A 262 -6.52 18.46 16.53
CA ARG A 262 -7.38 17.63 17.38
C ARG A 262 -8.39 16.86 16.55
N ILE A 263 -8.89 15.77 17.12
CA ILE A 263 -9.96 14.96 16.54
C ILE A 263 -11.26 15.31 17.23
N THR A 264 -12.31 15.55 16.46
CA THR A 264 -13.68 15.68 16.94
C THR A 264 -14.52 14.61 16.25
N THR A 265 -14.76 13.52 16.97
CA THR A 265 -15.61 12.44 16.49
C THR A 265 -17.06 12.83 16.67
N LEU A 266 -17.81 12.84 15.56
CA LEU A 266 -19.24 13.11 15.59
C LEU A 266 -20.03 11.82 15.34
N PRO A 267 -21.19 11.64 16.00
CA PRO A 267 -22.12 10.60 15.62
C PRO A 267 -22.48 10.74 14.14
N ILE A 268 -22.66 9.62 13.45
CA ILE A 268 -22.82 9.64 12.00
C ILE A 268 -24.00 10.48 11.53
N HIS A 269 -25.11 10.47 12.26
CA HIS A 269 -26.29 11.29 11.93
C HIS A 269 -25.96 12.79 11.90
N VAL A 270 -25.06 13.26 12.76
CA VAL A 270 -24.62 14.67 12.78
C VAL A 270 -23.77 15.00 11.56
N ILE A 271 -22.93 14.06 11.10
CA ILE A 271 -22.13 14.23 9.88
C ILE A 271 -23.06 14.31 8.66
N ILE A 272 -24.06 13.43 8.58
CA ILE A 272 -25.08 13.41 7.52
C ILE A 272 -25.84 14.74 7.44
N ASP A 273 -26.33 15.22 8.59
CA ASP A 273 -27.06 16.48 8.69
C ASP A 273 -26.19 17.68 8.31
N GLY A 274 -24.88 17.58 8.53
CA GLY A 274 -23.89 18.58 8.16
C GLY A 274 -23.43 18.55 6.70
N MET A 275 -23.82 17.54 5.90
CA MET A 275 -23.42 17.44 4.49
C MET A 275 -24.08 18.54 3.64
N PRO A 276 -23.41 19.06 2.59
CA PRO A 276 -23.93 20.09 1.70
C PRO A 276 -25.35 19.81 1.18
N GLY A 277 -26.23 20.81 1.19
CA GLY A 277 -27.69 20.72 0.93
C GLY A 277 -28.11 20.19 -0.45
N ASP A 278 -27.18 20.10 -1.40
CA ASP A 278 -27.38 19.69 -2.78
C ASP A 278 -27.38 18.17 -3.01
N LEU A 279 -26.94 17.37 -2.02
CA LEU A 279 -27.02 15.91 -2.09
C LEU A 279 -28.46 15.40 -1.88
N GLU A 280 -28.95 14.56 -2.81
CA GLU A 280 -30.24 13.86 -2.68
C GLU A 280 -30.26 12.97 -1.41
N PRO A 281 -31.41 12.84 -0.72
CA PRO A 281 -31.49 12.12 0.56
C PRO A 281 -30.98 10.66 0.52
N ASP A 282 -31.21 9.95 -0.58
CA ASP A 282 -30.77 8.56 -0.76
C ASP A 282 -29.24 8.44 -0.95
N VAL A 283 -28.59 9.48 -1.50
CA VAL A 283 -27.14 9.54 -1.59
C VAL A 283 -26.52 9.80 -0.22
N ARG A 284 -27.15 10.65 0.60
CA ARG A 284 -26.72 10.88 1.99
C ARG A 284 -26.80 9.62 2.83
N GLU A 285 -27.90 8.88 2.71
CA GLU A 285 -28.11 7.60 3.40
C GLU A 285 -27.04 6.57 2.97
N MET A 286 -26.78 6.43 1.68
CA MET A 286 -25.71 5.56 1.17
C MET A 286 -24.32 5.93 1.72
N LEU A 287 -23.99 7.22 1.77
CA LEU A 287 -22.72 7.70 2.33
C LEU A 287 -22.61 7.38 3.81
N ALA A 288 -23.70 7.57 4.55
CA ALA A 288 -23.79 7.23 5.96
C ALA A 288 -23.50 5.75 6.20
N GLU A 289 -24.18 4.87 5.49
CA GLU A 289 -23.99 3.43 5.67
C GLU A 289 -22.54 2.99 5.40
N GLY A 290 -21.91 3.53 4.35
CA GLY A 290 -20.50 3.25 4.07
C GLY A 290 -19.54 3.74 5.16
N MET A 291 -19.75 4.98 5.65
CA MET A 291 -18.96 5.53 6.73
C MET A 291 -19.15 4.73 8.03
N ALA A 292 -20.37 4.33 8.36
CA ALA A 292 -20.67 3.51 9.53
C ALA A 292 -20.00 2.13 9.44
N ASN A 293 -20.09 1.48 8.28
CA ASN A 293 -19.43 0.21 8.03
C ASN A 293 -17.91 0.31 8.23
N MET A 294 -17.27 1.37 7.74
CA MET A 294 -15.84 1.55 7.90
C MET A 294 -15.43 1.69 9.38
N THR A 295 -16.20 2.43 10.18
CA THR A 295 -15.92 2.59 11.61
C THR A 295 -16.20 1.32 12.41
N GLU A 296 -17.31 0.63 12.13
CA GLU A 296 -17.75 -0.52 12.92
C GLU A 296 -17.14 -1.86 12.49
N PHE A 297 -16.79 -2.01 11.21
CA PHE A 297 -16.33 -3.28 10.65
C PHE A 297 -15.03 -3.16 9.86
N GLY A 298 -14.56 -1.95 9.52
CA GLY A 298 -13.38 -1.76 8.66
C GLY A 298 -12.09 -2.39 9.21
N PHE A 299 -11.95 -2.51 10.53
CA PHE A 299 -10.81 -3.19 11.14
C PHE A 299 -10.78 -4.70 10.87
N LYS A 300 -11.95 -5.34 10.69
CA LYS A 300 -12.04 -6.78 10.37
C LYS A 300 -11.35 -7.11 9.03
N LEU A 301 -11.17 -6.13 8.13
CA LEU A 301 -10.44 -6.33 6.87
C LEU A 301 -8.96 -6.69 7.09
N ARG A 302 -8.35 -6.30 8.22
CA ARG A 302 -6.97 -6.72 8.53
C ARG A 302 -6.89 -8.21 8.85
N GLU A 303 -7.96 -8.74 9.41
CA GLU A 303 -8.07 -10.12 9.92
C GLU A 303 -8.75 -11.05 8.90
N ASP A 304 -9.30 -10.51 7.82
CA ASP A 304 -9.95 -11.29 6.77
C ASP A 304 -8.93 -12.23 6.10
N PRO A 305 -9.04 -13.56 6.30
CA PRO A 305 -8.10 -14.51 5.72
C PRO A 305 -8.18 -14.59 4.19
N ALA A 306 -9.24 -14.04 3.57
CA ALA A 306 -9.33 -13.92 2.13
C ALA A 306 -8.46 -12.77 1.58
N LEU A 307 -8.02 -11.83 2.43
CA LEU A 307 -7.18 -10.70 2.04
C LEU A 307 -5.71 -11.00 2.30
N THR A 308 -4.92 -10.99 1.24
CA THR A 308 -3.45 -11.01 1.34
C THR A 308 -2.97 -9.61 1.73
N GLN A 309 -2.28 -9.54 2.87
CA GLN A 309 -1.67 -8.30 3.34
C GLN A 309 -0.38 -8.01 2.53
N PRO A 310 0.00 -6.75 2.27
CA PRO A 310 1.22 -6.41 1.53
C PRO A 310 2.49 -7.00 2.13
N HIS A 311 2.52 -7.16 3.46
CA HIS A 311 3.64 -7.73 4.19
C HIS A 311 3.66 -9.27 4.21
N ALA A 312 2.56 -9.92 3.83
CA ALA A 312 2.40 -11.37 3.91
C ALA A 312 2.66 -12.10 2.57
N SER A 313 3.21 -11.40 1.58
CA SER A 313 3.41 -11.89 0.21
C SER A 313 4.79 -11.50 -0.33
N ASN A 314 5.27 -12.14 -1.39
CA ASN A 314 6.61 -11.87 -1.95
C ASN A 314 6.62 -10.59 -2.82
N LEU A 315 5.77 -9.62 -2.50
CA LEU A 315 5.44 -8.44 -3.30
C LEU A 315 6.58 -7.42 -3.45
N THR A 316 7.72 -7.62 -2.80
CA THR A 316 8.90 -6.81 -3.04
C THR A 316 9.98 -7.72 -3.65
N THR A 317 10.76 -7.21 -4.59
CA THR A 317 11.89 -7.97 -5.15
C THR A 317 13.20 -7.32 -4.77
N ILE A 318 14.27 -8.11 -4.79
CA ILE A 318 15.61 -7.58 -4.62
C ILE A 318 15.89 -6.46 -5.63
N LYS A 319 15.41 -6.60 -6.87
CA LYS A 319 15.53 -5.57 -7.90
C LYS A 319 14.82 -4.27 -7.51
N ALA A 320 13.59 -4.35 -7.03
CA ALA A 320 12.83 -3.17 -6.60
C ALA A 320 13.45 -2.46 -5.39
N VAL A 321 14.09 -3.22 -4.50
CA VAL A 321 14.85 -2.66 -3.37
C VAL A 321 16.11 -1.95 -3.85
N GLN A 322 16.87 -2.57 -4.76
CA GLN A 322 18.08 -1.98 -5.37
C GLN A 322 17.78 -0.69 -6.16
N GLU A 323 16.66 -0.65 -6.90
CA GLU A 323 16.25 0.54 -7.67
C GLU A 323 15.87 1.74 -6.79
N LYS A 324 15.54 1.52 -5.51
CA LYS A 324 15.13 2.55 -4.56
C LYS A 324 16.26 3.04 -3.65
N LEU A 325 17.49 2.53 -3.82
CA LEU A 325 18.63 2.98 -3.03
C LEU A 325 18.90 4.47 -3.28
N GLY A 326 19.10 5.22 -2.21
CA GLY A 326 19.56 6.61 -2.25
C GLY A 326 21.02 6.77 -2.70
N MET A 327 21.68 5.68 -3.12
CA MET A 327 23.07 5.61 -3.55
C MET A 327 23.25 4.62 -4.71
N PRO A 328 24.35 4.72 -5.49
CA PRO A 328 24.64 3.73 -6.52
C PRO A 328 24.77 2.31 -5.95
N PRO A 329 24.16 1.29 -6.57
CA PRO A 329 24.30 -0.09 -6.12
C PRO A 329 25.76 -0.56 -6.11
N SER A 330 26.06 -1.47 -5.20
CA SER A 330 27.35 -2.10 -5.03
C SER A 330 27.78 -2.84 -6.30
N LYS A 331 29.03 -2.63 -6.70
CA LYS A 331 29.65 -3.38 -7.81
C LYS A 331 29.80 -4.89 -7.54
N TYR A 332 29.51 -5.34 -6.32
CA TYR A 332 29.62 -6.74 -5.91
C TYR A 332 28.33 -7.53 -6.07
N HIS A 333 27.22 -6.90 -6.48
CA HIS A 333 26.04 -7.63 -6.94
C HIS A 333 26.41 -8.56 -8.10
N ARG A 334 25.94 -9.80 -8.04
CA ARG A 334 26.19 -10.83 -9.04
C ARG A 334 24.87 -11.40 -9.53
N PRO A 335 24.53 -11.25 -10.83
CA PRO A 335 23.26 -11.75 -11.37
C PRO A 335 23.03 -13.24 -11.10
N GLU A 336 24.08 -14.05 -11.06
CA GLU A 336 24.01 -15.48 -10.76
C GLU A 336 23.65 -15.80 -9.30
N LEU A 337 23.66 -14.81 -8.39
CA LEU A 337 23.25 -14.93 -6.99
C LEU A 337 22.00 -14.11 -6.64
N ALA A 338 21.25 -13.64 -7.65
CA ALA A 338 20.03 -12.86 -7.42
C ALA A 338 18.97 -13.64 -6.62
N ASN A 339 18.96 -14.98 -6.74
CA ASN A 339 18.08 -15.83 -5.94
C ASN A 339 18.46 -15.78 -4.46
N GLU A 340 19.74 -15.88 -4.13
CA GLU A 340 20.21 -15.79 -2.76
C GLU A 340 19.98 -14.39 -2.15
N GLU A 341 20.16 -13.32 -2.91
CA GLU A 341 19.81 -11.97 -2.45
C GLU A 341 18.31 -11.84 -2.17
N GLN A 342 17.46 -12.47 -3.00
CA GLN A 342 16.01 -12.52 -2.78
C GLN A 342 15.64 -13.32 -1.53
N GLU A 343 16.32 -14.45 -1.26
CA GLU A 343 16.09 -15.22 -0.03
C GLU A 343 16.53 -14.45 1.23
N ILE A 344 17.63 -13.69 1.16
CA ILE A 344 18.06 -12.81 2.25
C ILE A 344 17.04 -11.67 2.45
N LEU A 345 16.49 -11.12 1.37
CA LEU A 345 15.42 -10.13 1.47
C LEU A 345 14.19 -10.70 2.18
N GLU A 346 13.85 -11.96 1.94
CA GLU A 346 12.76 -12.64 2.65
C GLU A 346 13.04 -12.80 4.15
N HIS A 347 14.28 -13.13 4.50
CA HIS A 347 14.72 -13.14 5.91
C HIS A 347 14.51 -11.77 6.59
N TYR A 348 14.86 -10.68 5.91
CA TYR A 348 14.61 -9.33 6.39
C TYR A 348 13.13 -9.00 6.52
N ARG A 349 12.28 -9.44 5.58
CA ARG A 349 10.84 -9.24 5.68
C ARG A 349 10.24 -9.91 6.89
N GLU A 350 10.59 -11.17 7.10
CA GLU A 350 10.10 -11.93 8.25
C GLU A 350 10.52 -11.26 9.56
N TRP A 351 11.72 -10.67 9.62
CA TRP A 351 12.13 -9.89 10.78
C TRP A 351 11.32 -8.61 10.95
N ILE A 352 11.15 -7.82 9.89
CA ILE A 352 10.37 -6.58 9.94
C ILE A 352 8.94 -6.90 10.38
N HIS A 353 8.33 -7.95 9.80
CA HIS A 353 7.00 -8.40 10.17
C HIS A 353 6.95 -8.83 11.64
N PHE A 354 7.88 -9.69 12.08
CA PHE A 354 8.03 -10.10 13.48
C PHE A 354 8.06 -8.90 14.43
N ASN A 355 8.84 -7.86 14.10
CA ASN A 355 8.89 -6.66 14.93
C ASN A 355 7.51 -6.01 15.08
N HIS A 356 6.75 -5.86 14.01
CA HIS A 356 5.43 -5.22 14.05
C HIS A 356 4.30 -6.05 14.66
N THR A 357 4.45 -7.37 14.77
CA THR A 357 3.32 -8.25 15.11
C THR A 357 3.52 -9.13 16.33
N ASP A 358 4.75 -9.51 16.64
CA ASP A 358 5.02 -10.60 17.58
C ASP A 358 6.35 -10.40 18.32
N PHE A 359 6.82 -9.16 18.50
CA PHE A 359 8.15 -8.89 19.06
C PHE A 359 8.37 -9.56 20.44
N GLY A 360 7.32 -9.73 21.24
CA GLY A 360 7.35 -10.43 22.52
C GLY A 360 7.66 -11.93 22.44
N ASN A 361 7.59 -12.56 21.25
CA ASN A 361 7.90 -13.97 21.05
C ASN A 361 9.41 -14.21 20.89
N LYS A 362 10.08 -14.35 22.03
CA LYS A 362 11.55 -14.53 22.09
C LYS A 362 12.06 -15.73 21.31
N GLU A 363 11.33 -16.84 21.31
CA GLU A 363 11.76 -18.05 20.62
C GLU A 363 11.75 -17.85 19.11
N ARG A 364 10.72 -17.16 18.58
CA ARG A 364 10.71 -16.72 17.19
C ARG A 364 11.84 -15.73 16.91
N ALA A 365 12.08 -14.76 17.79
CA ALA A 365 13.17 -13.80 17.62
C ALA A 365 14.55 -14.47 17.51
N LYS A 366 14.85 -15.40 18.42
CA LYS A 366 16.11 -16.15 18.44
C LYS A 366 16.28 -17.03 17.20
N SER A 367 15.19 -17.45 16.56
CA SER A 367 15.24 -18.31 15.37
C SER A 367 15.88 -17.65 14.14
N PHE A 368 15.88 -16.31 14.07
CA PHE A 368 16.53 -15.54 13.01
C PHE A 368 18.07 -15.57 13.10
N TYR A 369 18.63 -16.02 14.22
CA TYR A 369 20.04 -15.96 14.50
C TYR A 369 20.67 -17.35 14.54
N ASP A 370 21.97 -17.40 14.25
CA ASP A 370 22.83 -18.52 14.62
C ASP A 370 23.41 -18.26 16.01
N LEU A 371 22.63 -18.56 17.04
CA LEU A 371 22.92 -18.14 18.43
C LEU A 371 24.35 -18.46 18.92
N PRO A 372 24.96 -19.63 18.61
CA PRO A 372 26.34 -19.91 19.00
C PRO A 372 27.36 -18.95 18.39
N GLU A 373 27.15 -18.55 17.13
CA GLU A 373 28.12 -17.76 16.35
C GLU A 373 27.81 -16.26 16.30
N THR A 374 26.59 -15.86 16.68
CA THR A 374 26.14 -14.47 16.59
C THR A 374 27.00 -13.56 17.46
N MET A 375 27.62 -12.56 16.83
CA MET A 375 28.25 -11.42 17.50
C MET A 375 27.42 -10.16 17.27
N TYR A 376 27.25 -9.35 18.32
CA TYR A 376 26.44 -8.13 18.24
C TYR A 376 27.22 -6.93 18.78
N PHE A 377 27.21 -5.81 18.05
CA PHE A 377 27.88 -4.56 18.46
C PHE A 377 26.92 -3.38 18.69
N ASP A 378 27.32 -2.53 19.63
CA ASP A 378 26.81 -1.20 20.01
C ASP A 378 25.48 -1.06 20.75
N LEU A 379 24.31 -1.45 20.21
CA LEU A 379 23.00 -0.96 20.71
C LEU A 379 22.82 -1.04 22.24
N MET A 380 23.37 -2.08 22.87
CA MET A 380 23.35 -2.24 24.34
C MET A 380 24.73 -2.52 24.96
N LYS A 381 25.62 -3.23 24.22
CA LYS A 381 27.05 -3.49 24.49
C LYS A 381 27.57 -4.49 23.45
N VAL A 382 28.89 -4.73 23.43
CA VAL A 382 29.46 -5.86 22.68
C VAL A 382 29.00 -7.17 23.28
N ILE A 383 28.37 -8.02 22.46
CA ILE A 383 27.98 -9.38 22.81
C ILE A 383 28.86 -10.36 22.04
N PRO A 384 29.76 -11.10 22.75
CA PRO A 384 30.59 -12.10 22.10
C PRO A 384 29.77 -13.33 21.70
N ARG A 385 30.37 -14.15 20.83
CA ARG A 385 29.82 -15.46 20.42
C ARG A 385 29.39 -16.28 21.63
N GLY A 386 28.26 -16.97 21.49
CA GLY A 386 27.62 -17.74 22.56
C GLY A 386 26.84 -16.90 23.59
N GLY A 387 26.95 -15.57 23.59
CA GLY A 387 26.27 -14.69 24.53
C GLY A 387 24.93 -14.14 24.05
N PHE A 388 24.61 -14.25 22.75
CA PHE A 388 23.47 -13.54 22.16
C PHE A 388 22.11 -14.00 22.68
N ALA A 389 21.91 -15.30 22.89
CA ALA A 389 20.63 -15.82 23.40
C ALA A 389 20.28 -15.22 24.78
N GLN A 390 21.24 -15.23 25.71
CA GLN A 390 21.08 -14.64 27.03
C GLN A 390 20.90 -13.12 26.97
N HIS A 391 21.61 -12.46 26.04
CA HIS A 391 21.42 -11.03 25.81
C HIS A 391 19.99 -10.73 25.36
N TYR A 392 19.47 -11.47 24.39
CA TYR A 392 18.11 -11.27 23.88
C TYR A 392 17.06 -11.46 24.97
N ASP A 393 17.24 -12.42 25.89
CA ASP A 393 16.33 -12.61 27.02
C ASP A 393 16.28 -11.41 27.99
N SER A 394 17.28 -10.52 27.94
CA SER A 394 17.41 -9.36 28.83
C SER A 394 16.91 -8.03 28.24
N ILE A 395 16.62 -7.95 26.93
CA ILE A 395 16.26 -6.68 26.26
C ILE A 395 14.76 -6.37 26.26
N ASP A 396 13.91 -7.28 26.74
CA ASP A 396 12.45 -7.11 26.84
C ASP A 396 12.00 -5.79 27.45
N VAL A 397 12.76 -5.28 28.45
CA VAL A 397 12.35 -4.09 29.20
C VAL A 397 12.15 -2.88 28.27
N TYR A 398 12.85 -2.85 27.14
CA TYR A 398 12.93 -1.71 26.24
C TYR A 398 11.95 -1.76 25.06
N TYR A 399 11.37 -2.92 24.72
CA TYR A 399 10.72 -3.15 23.43
C TYR A 399 9.47 -4.04 23.57
N ASP A 400 8.36 -3.51 24.10
CA ASP A 400 7.11 -4.28 24.27
C ASP A 400 6.26 -4.23 22.98
N ASP A 401 6.02 -3.01 22.48
CA ASP A 401 5.34 -2.75 21.20
C ASP A 401 6.32 -2.04 20.26
N SER A 402 7.14 -2.83 19.56
CA SER A 402 8.22 -2.34 18.70
C SER A 402 7.79 -2.28 17.24
N HIS A 403 8.32 -1.33 16.49
CA HIS A 403 8.10 -1.17 15.06
C HIS A 403 9.40 -0.77 14.38
N LEU A 404 9.50 -1.09 13.09
CA LEU A 404 10.77 -1.03 12.36
C LEU A 404 10.56 -0.54 10.93
N ALA A 405 11.40 0.39 10.47
CA ALA A 405 11.44 0.79 9.08
C ALA A 405 12.88 0.78 8.57
N CYS A 406 13.06 0.32 7.34
CA CYS A 406 14.36 0.29 6.67
C CYS A 406 14.38 1.33 5.54
N LYS A 407 15.46 2.08 5.44
CA LYS A 407 15.81 2.93 4.32
C LYS A 407 17.16 2.48 3.76
N ASP A 408 17.30 2.53 2.45
CA ASP A 408 18.55 2.20 1.75
C ASP A 408 19.06 0.79 2.11
N LEU A 409 18.14 -0.19 2.20
CA LEU A 409 18.48 -1.59 2.39
C LEU A 409 19.17 -2.13 1.15
N GLU A 410 20.47 -2.34 1.20
CA GLU A 410 21.23 -3.05 0.18
C GLU A 410 21.61 -4.43 0.69
N ILE A 411 21.35 -5.47 -0.12
CA ILE A 411 21.63 -6.87 0.20
C ILE A 411 22.55 -7.43 -0.87
N VAL A 412 23.69 -7.97 -0.48
CA VAL A 412 24.67 -8.55 -1.40
C VAL A 412 24.98 -9.98 -1.01
N ALA A 413 24.69 -10.92 -1.92
CA ALA A 413 25.08 -12.31 -1.76
C ALA A 413 26.56 -12.51 -2.19
N THR A 414 27.37 -13.00 -1.25
CA THR A 414 28.81 -13.24 -1.47
C THR A 414 29.11 -14.70 -1.84
N SER A 415 28.15 -15.61 -1.67
CA SER A 415 28.15 -16.98 -2.19
C SER A 415 26.72 -17.53 -2.16
N LYS A 416 26.56 -18.84 -2.39
CA LYS A 416 25.29 -19.55 -2.18
C LYS A 416 24.87 -19.66 -0.70
N ASP A 417 25.80 -19.41 0.22
CA ASP A 417 25.62 -19.62 1.66
C ASP A 417 26.04 -18.43 2.53
N SER A 418 26.58 -17.34 1.97
CA SER A 418 26.95 -16.13 2.71
C SER A 418 26.53 -14.85 2.01
N GLY A 419 26.20 -13.83 2.80
CA GLY A 419 25.80 -12.51 2.31
C GLY A 419 25.90 -11.45 3.40
N TYR A 420 25.67 -10.21 3.03
CA TYR A 420 25.59 -9.11 3.97
C TYR A 420 24.47 -8.15 3.58
N GLY A 421 23.98 -7.41 4.57
CA GLY A 421 23.03 -6.32 4.38
C GLY A 421 23.52 -5.03 5.01
N THR A 422 23.28 -3.90 4.36
CA THR A 422 23.54 -2.56 4.89
C THR A 422 22.29 -1.70 4.77
N MET A 423 21.97 -0.91 5.80
CA MET A 423 20.80 -0.03 5.78
C MET A 423 20.88 1.10 6.80
N ILE A 424 19.96 2.05 6.68
CA ILE A 424 19.51 2.91 7.78
C ILE A 424 18.23 2.31 8.33
N GLN A 425 18.19 2.05 9.63
CA GLN A 425 17.04 1.43 10.30
C GLN A 425 16.50 2.35 11.38
N ARG A 426 15.19 2.51 11.40
CA ARG A 426 14.47 3.25 12.45
C ARG A 426 13.67 2.25 13.28
N TYR A 427 13.85 2.34 14.60
CA TYR A 427 13.02 1.69 15.60
C TYR A 427 12.16 2.72 16.30
N TRP A 428 10.91 2.39 16.56
CA TRP A 428 10.02 3.16 17.43
C TRP A 428 9.00 2.26 18.10
N GLY A 429 8.43 2.72 19.20
CA GLY A 429 7.50 1.88 19.95
C GLY A 429 7.30 2.34 21.38
N THR A 430 6.74 1.44 22.19
CA THR A 430 6.57 1.63 23.63
C THR A 430 7.26 0.49 24.38
N GLY A 431 8.10 0.82 25.37
CA GLY A 431 8.73 -0.16 26.25
C GLY A 431 7.75 -0.73 27.29
N THR A 432 8.14 -1.81 27.97
CA THR A 432 7.29 -2.44 29.01
C THR A 432 7.02 -1.52 30.21
N ASP A 433 7.83 -0.47 30.36
CA ASP A 433 7.65 0.59 31.37
C ASP A 433 6.67 1.69 30.93
N GLY A 434 6.06 1.55 29.75
CA GLY A 434 5.13 2.50 29.17
C GLY A 434 5.80 3.72 28.51
N LYS A 435 7.14 3.80 28.47
CA LYS A 435 7.82 4.92 27.81
C LYS A 435 7.94 4.68 26.32
N GLN A 436 7.62 5.72 25.54
CA GLN A 436 7.88 5.71 24.10
C GLN A 436 9.37 5.82 23.81
N PHE A 437 9.82 5.08 22.81
CA PHE A 437 11.16 5.22 22.22
C PHE A 437 11.04 5.45 20.71
N SER A 438 12.00 6.18 20.15
CA SER A 438 12.18 6.31 18.70
C SER A 438 13.63 6.69 18.44
N PHE A 439 14.34 5.88 17.67
CA PHE A 439 15.73 6.13 17.31
C PHE A 439 16.05 5.49 15.96
N THR A 440 17.02 6.05 15.27
CA THR A 440 17.47 5.67 13.93
C THR A 440 18.97 5.44 13.98
N PHE A 441 19.43 4.36 13.36
CA PHE A 441 20.82 3.95 13.32
C PHE A 441 21.20 3.38 11.95
N ARG A 442 22.51 3.28 11.71
CA ARG A 442 23.05 2.51 10.60
C ARG A 442 23.22 1.07 11.05
N MET A 443 22.91 0.14 10.18
CA MET A 443 23.06 -1.29 10.47
C MET A 443 23.87 -1.95 9.35
N THR A 444 24.82 -2.78 9.75
CA THR A 444 25.45 -3.78 8.89
C THR A 444 25.18 -5.16 9.48
N SER A 445 24.72 -6.10 8.69
CA SER A 445 24.53 -7.48 9.10
C SER A 445 25.33 -8.43 8.21
N LEU A 446 25.82 -9.52 8.80
CA LEU A 446 26.38 -10.64 8.06
C LEU A 446 25.46 -11.84 8.25
N LEU A 447 25.14 -12.51 7.14
CA LEU A 447 24.24 -13.65 7.12
C LEU A 447 24.94 -14.90 6.59
N ARG A 448 24.52 -16.05 7.14
CA ARG A 448 24.90 -17.36 6.63
C ARG A 448 23.67 -18.25 6.46
N LYS A 449 23.65 -19.08 5.41
CA LYS A 449 22.64 -20.10 5.19
C LYS A 449 23.03 -21.37 5.95
N ILE A 450 22.23 -21.75 6.95
CA ILE A 450 22.44 -22.89 7.84
C ILE A 450 21.19 -23.77 7.76
N ASP A 451 21.38 -25.05 7.44
CA ASP A 451 20.28 -26.01 7.23
C ASP A 451 19.19 -25.49 6.29
N GLY A 452 19.62 -24.82 5.22
CA GLY A 452 18.73 -24.25 4.20
C GLY A 452 18.06 -22.92 4.58
N LYS A 453 18.30 -22.37 5.78
CA LYS A 453 17.71 -21.11 6.25
C LYS A 453 18.77 -20.04 6.45
N TRP A 454 18.49 -18.82 5.99
CA TRP A 454 19.35 -17.67 6.29
C TRP A 454 19.24 -17.28 7.75
N LYS A 455 20.39 -16.97 8.36
CA LYS A 455 20.53 -16.56 9.75
C LYS A 455 21.54 -15.45 9.87
N TRP A 456 21.31 -14.51 10.79
CA TRP A 456 22.36 -13.58 11.20
C TRP A 456 23.43 -14.29 12.01
N ILE A 457 24.68 -14.01 11.65
CA ILE A 457 25.88 -14.41 12.40
C ILE A 457 26.60 -13.18 12.96
N HIS A 458 26.26 -11.99 12.49
CA HIS A 458 26.79 -10.74 13.00
C HIS A 458 25.84 -9.58 12.74
N GLU A 459 25.67 -8.72 13.74
CA GLU A 459 25.03 -7.43 13.58
C GLU A 459 25.90 -6.33 14.20
N HIS A 460 26.00 -5.23 13.47
CA HIS A 460 26.67 -4.02 13.91
C HIS A 460 25.72 -2.86 13.70
N VAL A 461 25.24 -2.33 14.83
CA VAL A 461 24.47 -1.10 14.89
C VAL A 461 25.43 0.07 15.10
N SER A 462 25.18 1.23 14.51
CA SER A 462 26.02 2.40 14.75
C SER A 462 25.21 3.69 14.74
N PHE A 463 25.38 4.47 15.80
CA PHE A 463 24.92 5.85 15.88
C PHE A 463 26.07 6.79 15.51
N PRO A 464 25.87 7.78 14.63
CA PRO A 464 26.82 8.87 14.48
C PRO A 464 27.06 9.54 15.85
N VAL A 465 28.25 10.06 16.09
CA VAL A 465 28.56 10.77 17.34
C VAL A 465 28.82 12.23 17.00
N ASP A 466 28.13 13.12 17.69
CA ASP A 466 28.48 14.54 17.69
C ASP A 466 29.79 14.70 18.48
N LEU A 467 30.86 15.06 17.77
CA LEU A 467 32.19 15.19 18.36
C LEU A 467 32.32 16.36 19.35
N VAL A 468 31.41 17.32 19.31
CA VAL A 468 31.39 18.46 20.25
C VAL A 468 30.77 18.05 21.58
N THR A 469 29.62 17.38 21.53
CA THR A 469 28.89 16.98 22.74
C THR A 469 29.33 15.61 23.27
N GLY A 470 30.00 14.80 22.43
CA GLY A 470 30.33 13.40 22.71
C GLY A 470 29.11 12.47 22.74
N GLN A 471 27.94 12.95 22.30
CA GLN A 471 26.68 12.20 22.37
C GLN A 471 26.35 11.51 21.03
N GLY A 472 25.71 10.35 21.12
CA GLY A 472 25.20 9.64 19.94
C GLY A 472 23.98 10.36 19.35
N ASP A 473 23.98 10.52 18.04
CA ASP A 473 22.86 11.01 17.25
C ASP A 473 21.88 9.88 16.95
N LEU A 474 20.77 9.86 17.70
CA LEU A 474 19.68 8.91 17.55
C LEU A 474 18.78 9.21 16.34
N THR A 475 19.07 10.23 15.54
CA THR A 475 18.32 10.55 14.32
C THR A 475 19.02 10.06 13.06
N CYS A 476 20.30 9.70 13.16
CA CYS A 476 21.13 9.32 12.03
C CYS A 476 21.13 10.40 10.92
N GLY A 477 21.25 11.68 11.31
CA GLY A 477 21.29 12.81 10.39
C GLY A 477 22.42 12.62 9.38
N THR A 478 22.10 12.62 8.09
CA THR A 478 23.08 12.37 7.00
C THR A 478 24.03 13.56 6.74
N GLY A 479 24.17 14.50 7.68
CA GLY A 479 24.97 15.71 7.55
C GLY A 479 26.43 15.48 7.96
N THR A 480 27.37 15.92 7.11
CA THR A 480 28.82 15.84 7.35
C THR A 480 29.38 16.92 8.30
N SER A 481 28.53 17.71 8.95
CA SER A 481 29.00 18.84 9.78
C SER A 481 29.07 18.45 11.25
N GLY A 482 30.11 17.69 11.63
CA GLY A 482 30.62 17.71 13.01
C GLY A 482 31.27 19.05 13.39
N LYS A 483 30.74 20.17 12.86
CA LYS A 483 31.16 21.54 13.16
C LYS A 483 29.93 22.37 13.48
N PRO A 484 29.96 23.20 14.53
CA PRO A 484 28.96 24.24 14.71
C PRO A 484 29.05 25.19 13.52
N GLU A 485 27.95 25.38 12.80
CA GLU A 485 27.78 26.58 11.99
C GLU A 485 27.59 27.77 12.96
N ASN A 486 28.46 28.78 12.83
CA ASN A 486 28.46 29.99 13.66
C ASN A 486 27.23 30.86 13.43
#